data_AF-A0A2V4D1E1-F1
#
_entry.id   AF-A0A2V4D1E1-F1
#
_cell.length_a   1.000
_cell.length_b   1.000
_cell.length_c   1.000
_cell.angle_alpha   90.00
_cell.angle_beta   90.00
_cell.angle_gamma   90.00
#
_symmetry.space_group_name_H-M   'P 1'
#
loop_
_entity.id
_entity.type
_entity.pdbx_description
1 polymer ?
#
loop_
_entity_poly.entity_id
_entity_poly.type
_entity_poly.pdbx_seq_one_letter_code
_entity_poly.pdbx_strand_id
1 'polypeptide(L)' 'HGNANAVSDVGVASLFASTACKGALMNVEINLSSLPVDMGAAERAECEQLKVDVSEVSRASIHAVQERL' A
#
# COMPACT_ATOMS: atom_id res chain seq x y z
N HIS A 1 2.17 21.28 1.15
CA HIS A 1 1.04 21.98 0.50
C HIS A 1 -0.22 21.12 0.64
N GLY A 2 -1.36 21.72 0.98
CA GLY A 2 -2.65 21.03 1.22
C GLY A 2 -3.60 21.90 2.04
N ASN A 3 -4.91 21.64 1.97
CA ASN A 3 -5.90 22.33 2.79
C ASN A 3 -5.87 21.77 4.21
N ALA A 4 -5.48 22.58 5.20
CA ALA A 4 -5.39 22.17 6.61
C ALA A 4 -6.73 21.64 7.16
N ASN A 5 -7.86 22.15 6.65
CA ASN A 5 -9.19 21.72 7.07
C ASN A 5 -9.60 20.34 6.50
N ALA A 6 -8.83 19.78 5.57
CA ALA A 6 -9.10 18.48 4.95
C ALA A 6 -8.14 17.39 5.45
N VAL A 7 -7.42 17.63 6.55
CA VAL A 7 -6.37 16.70 7.01
C VAL A 7 -6.94 15.33 7.42
N SER A 8 -8.16 15.31 7.95
CA SER A 8 -8.88 14.07 8.27
C SER A 8 -9.21 13.27 7.00
N ASP A 9 -9.60 13.95 5.92
CA ASP A 9 -9.93 13.31 4.64
C ASP A 9 -8.68 12.67 4.02
N VAL A 10 -7.52 13.34 4.13
CA VAL A 10 -6.23 12.77 3.74
C VAL A 10 -5.90 11.52 4.55
N GLY A 11 -6.18 11.52 5.85
CA GLY A 11 -6.02 10.33 6.70
C GLY A 11 -6.87 9.16 6.22
N VAL A 12 -8.15 9.41 5.96
CA VAL A 12 -9.08 8.41 5.43
C VAL A 12 -8.65 7.90 4.05
N ALA A 13 -8.29 8.80 3.14
CA ALA A 13 -7.81 8.44 1.80
C ALA A 13 -6.53 7.58 1.86
N SER A 14 -5.61 7.91 2.77
CA SER A 14 -4.37 7.14 2.97
C SER A 14 -4.65 5.72 3.47
N LEU A 15 -5.61 5.55 4.39
CA LEU A 15 -6.06 4.24 4.86
C LEU A 15 -6.70 3.42 3.72
N PHE A 16 -7.57 4.05 2.92
CA PHE A 16 -8.18 3.38 1.77
C PHE A 16 -7.15 2.96 0.73
N ALA A 17 -6.24 3.85 0.34
CA ALA A 17 -5.18 3.55 -0.62
C ALA A 17 -4.32 2.39 -0.11
N SER A 18 -3.88 2.43 1.15
CA SER A 18 -3.09 1.36 1.75
C SER A 18 -3.83 0.02 1.75
N THR A 19 -5.14 0.02 2.01
CA THR A 19 -5.94 -1.21 2.06
C THR A 19 -6.19 -1.76 0.66
N ALA A 20 -6.48 -0.89 -0.30
CA ALA A 20 -6.68 -1.25 -1.70
C ALA A 20 -5.40 -1.88 -2.30
N CYS A 21 -4.23 -1.28 -2.06
CA CYS A 21 -2.95 -1.83 -2.53
C CYS A 21 -2.67 -3.20 -1.91
N LYS A 22 -2.88 -3.37 -0.60
CA LYS A 22 -2.70 -4.68 0.06
C LYS A 22 -3.66 -5.73 -0.47
N GLY A 23 -4.93 -5.38 -0.70
CA GLY A 23 -5.91 -6.29 -1.30
C GLY A 23 -5.54 -6.68 -2.73
N ALA A 24 -5.06 -5.73 -3.53
CA ALA A 24 -4.58 -6.01 -4.88
C ALA A 24 -3.36 -6.95 -4.89
N LEU A 25 -2.38 -6.71 -4.00
CA LEU A 25 -1.23 -7.59 -3.82
C LEU A 25 -1.66 -9.00 -3.44
N MET A 26 -2.58 -9.15 -2.48
CA MET A 26 -3.11 -10.48 -2.12
C MET A 26 -3.72 -11.21 -3.31
N ASN A 27 -4.49 -10.52 -4.17
CA ASN A 27 -5.06 -11.14 -5.37
C ASN A 27 -3.97 -11.61 -6.36
N VAL A 28 -2.93 -10.80 -6.54
CA VAL A 28 -1.79 -11.17 -7.41
C VAL A 28 -1.04 -12.36 -6.81
N GLU A 29 -0.75 -12.35 -5.52
CA GLU A 29 -0.04 -13.44 -4.83
C GLU A 29 -0.79 -14.76 -4.87
N ILE A 30 -2.12 -14.72 -4.70
CA ILE A 30 -2.98 -15.90 -4.87
C ILE A 30 -2.81 -16.48 -6.28
N ASN A 31 -2.87 -15.65 -7.32
CA ASN A 31 -2.66 -16.10 -8.69
C ASN A 31 -1.23 -16.62 -8.92
N LEU A 32 -0.20 -15.92 -8.43
CA LEU A 32 1.19 -16.35 -8.54
C LEU A 32 1.43 -17.67 -7.81
N SER A 33 0.80 -17.92 -6.66
CA SER A 33 0.93 -19.18 -5.91
C SER A 33 0.48 -20.41 -6.71
N SER A 34 -0.38 -20.22 -7.72
CA SER A 34 -0.84 -21.28 -8.61
C SER A 34 0.11 -21.58 -9.78
N LEU A 35 1.08 -20.69 -10.03
CA LEU A 35 2.06 -20.85 -11.11
C LEU A 35 3.27 -21.69 -10.67
N PRO A 36 3.90 -22.42 -11.59
CA PRO A 36 5.21 -23.02 -11.38
C PRO A 36 6.25 -22.03 -10.83
N VAL A 37 7.21 -22.50 -10.04
CA VAL A 37 8.19 -21.65 -9.33
C VAL A 37 9.12 -20.87 -10.28
N ASP A 38 9.36 -21.41 -11.46
CA ASP A 38 10.13 -20.81 -12.55
C ASP A 38 9.35 -19.74 -13.33
N MET A 39 8.04 -19.62 -13.09
CA MET A 39 7.17 -18.58 -13.65
C MET A 39 6.82 -17.54 -12.57
N GLY A 40 6.90 -16.26 -12.94
CA GLY A 40 6.49 -15.15 -12.08
C GLY A 40 7.51 -14.74 -11.02
N ALA A 41 8.80 -15.10 -11.18
CA ALA A 41 9.83 -14.81 -10.18
C ALA A 41 10.06 -13.30 -9.98
N ALA A 42 9.98 -12.51 -11.04
CA ALA A 42 10.12 -11.05 -10.97
C ALA A 42 8.92 -10.42 -10.24
N GLU A 43 7.71 -10.88 -10.56
CA GLU A 43 6.47 -10.41 -9.98
C GLU A 43 6.39 -10.75 -8.49
N ARG A 44 6.90 -11.92 -8.06
CA ARG A 44 7.03 -12.25 -6.63
C ARG A 44 7.95 -11.28 -5.91
N ALA A 45 9.11 -10.97 -6.48
CA ALA A 45 10.05 -10.02 -5.90
C ALA A 45 9.46 -8.61 -5.84
N GLU A 46 8.75 -8.18 -6.88
CA GLU A 46 8.05 -6.91 -6.93
C GLU A 46 6.91 -6.83 -5.91
N CYS A 47 6.14 -7.92 -5.73
CA CYS A 47 5.10 -7.98 -4.69
C CYS A 47 5.68 -7.77 -3.28
N GLU A 48 6.83 -8.38 -2.97
CA GLU A 48 7.49 -8.16 -1.67
C GLU A 48 7.92 -6.71 -1.49
N GLN A 49 8.50 -6.09 -2.51
CA GLN A 49 8.89 -4.68 -2.44
C GLN A 49 7.67 -3.76 -2.27
N LEU A 50 6.61 -3.99 -3.05
CA LEU A 50 5.38 -3.19 -2.96
C LEU A 50 4.71 -3.29 -1.59
N LYS A 51 4.80 -4.42 -0.88
CA LYS A 51 4.30 -4.52 0.50
C LYS A 51 5.04 -3.58 1.45
N VAL A 52 6.37 -3.48 1.29
CA VAL A 52 7.21 -2.57 2.06
C VAL A 52 6.81 -1.14 1.74
N ASP A 53 6.79 -0.78 0.45
CA ASP A 53 6.51 0.58 -0.02
C ASP A 53 5.12 1.07 0.45
N VAL A 54 4.09 0.24 0.30
CA VAL A 54 2.73 0.57 0.75
C VAL A 54 2.68 0.80 2.26
N SER A 55 3.41 -0.01 3.03
CA SER A 55 3.46 0.11 4.48
C SER A 55 4.21 1.37 4.94
N GLU A 56 5.30 1.72 4.26
CA GLU A 56 6.08 2.91 4.53
C GLU A 56 5.31 4.18 4.17
N VAL A 57 4.73 4.25 2.97
CA VAL A 57 3.94 5.40 2.50
C VAL A 57 2.71 5.61 3.38
N SER A 58 2.02 4.53 3.76
CA SER A 58 0.86 4.60 4.66
C SER A 58 1.26 5.17 6.03
N ARG A 59 2.35 4.66 6.62
CA ARG A 59 2.86 5.15 7.91
C ARG A 59 3.26 6.61 7.85
N ALA A 60 4.00 7.01 6.82
CA ALA A 60 4.43 8.39 6.62
C ALA A 60 3.22 9.32 6.48
N SER A 61 2.20 8.91 5.73
CA SER A 61 0.98 9.69 5.50
C SER A 61 0.16 9.86 6.78
N ILE A 62 -0.01 8.79 7.57
CA ILE A 62 -0.71 8.86 8.86
C ILE A 62 0.04 9.72 9.87
N HIS A 63 1.37 9.58 9.96
CA HIS A 63 2.18 10.42 10.84
C HIS A 63 2.04 11.91 10.47
N ALA A 64 2.13 12.22 9.17
CA ALA A 64 1.94 13.56 8.66
C ALA A 64 0.54 14.13 8.97
N VAL A 65 -0.50 13.30 8.97
CA VAL A 65 -1.85 13.71 9.37
C VAL A 65 -1.92 13.97 10.87
N GLN A 66 -1.34 13.09 11.70
CA GLN A 66 -1.34 13.21 13.17
C GLN A 66 -0.59 14.45 13.66
N GLU A 67 0.52 14.83 13.03
CA GLU A 67 1.27 16.06 13.37
C GLU A 67 0.50 17.36 13.06
N ARG A 68 -0.57 17.27 12.28
CA ARG A 68 -1.35 18.41 11.77
C ARG A 68 -2.77 18.49 12.33
N LEU A 69 -3.19 17.48 13.11
CA LEU A 69 -4.41 17.48 13.92
C LEU A 69 -4.14 18.15 15.26
#